data_AF-A0A7S4LF39-F1
#
_entry.id   AF-A0A7S4LF39-F1
#
_cell.length_a   1.000
_cell.length_b   1.000
_cell.length_c   1.000
_cell.angle_alpha   90.00
_cell.angle_beta   90.00
_cell.angle_gamma   90.00
#
_symmetry.space_group_name_H-M   'P 1'
#
loop_
_entity.id
_entity.type
_entity.pdbx_description
1 polymer ?
#
loop_
_entity_poly.entity_id
_entity_poly.type
_entity_poly.pdbx_seq_one_letter_code
_entity_poly.pdbx_strand_id
1 'polypeptide(L)'
;SIQHVREFLVARYLLENPKEEPTLVEERISAVPVWNLEVPQQDNGFDCGVFMLHFIELWFLGGFMQKFISAPMSLDHRSLFTADDIVSKRQFLIDLILELDVWLHQNPGKAPPSAFFAKQQVSGGIPSGHPARDIGSL
;
A
#
# COMPACT_ATOMS: atom_id res chain seq x y z
N SER A 1 -14.12 1.62 12.44
CA SER A 1 -14.39 3.02 12.11
C SER A 1 -13.15 3.85 12.40
N ILE A 2 -13.04 5.06 11.87
CA ILE A 2 -11.94 5.97 12.21
C ILE A 2 -11.86 6.27 13.71
N GLN A 3 -12.99 6.23 14.40
CA GLN A 3 -13.08 6.41 15.85
C GLN A 3 -12.22 5.38 16.62
N HIS A 4 -12.35 4.09 16.29
CA HIS A 4 -11.53 3.04 16.94
C HIS A 4 -10.02 3.21 16.67
N VAL A 5 -9.65 3.71 15.48
CA VAL A 5 -8.24 3.99 15.16
C VAL A 5 -7.73 5.13 16.05
N ARG A 6 -8.52 6.20 16.23
CA ARG A 6 -8.15 7.32 17.10
C ARG A 6 -8.04 6.90 18.56
N GLU A 7 -8.99 6.15 19.08
CA GLU A 7 -8.97 5.60 20.44
C GLU A 7 -7.72 4.74 20.68
N PHE A 8 -7.39 3.87 19.71
CA PHE A 8 -6.18 3.07 19.75
C PHE A 8 -4.92 3.96 19.80
N LEU A 9 -4.85 4.99 18.96
CA LEU A 9 -3.70 5.90 18.93
C LEU A 9 -3.55 6.68 20.24
N VAL A 10 -4.65 7.14 20.84
CA VAL A 10 -4.64 7.83 22.15
C VAL A 10 -4.09 6.88 23.21
N ALA A 11 -4.68 5.69 23.33
CA ALA A 11 -4.26 4.70 24.31
C ALA A 11 -2.79 4.30 24.13
N ARG A 12 -2.36 4.08 22.88
CA ARG A 12 -0.98 3.71 22.57
C ARG A 12 0.00 4.84 22.90
N TYR A 13 -0.35 6.08 22.57
CA TYR A 13 0.51 7.23 22.82
C TYR A 13 0.68 7.49 24.33
N LEU A 14 -0.40 7.42 25.12
CA LEU A 14 -0.34 7.59 26.57
C LEU A 14 0.43 6.47 27.28
N LEU A 15 0.36 5.24 26.76
CA LEU A 15 1.18 4.13 27.25
C LEU A 15 2.68 4.41 27.09
N GLU A 16 3.07 5.01 25.96
CA GLU A 16 4.47 5.37 25.67
C GLU A 16 4.89 6.70 26.35
N ASN A 17 3.93 7.57 26.68
CA ASN A 17 4.15 8.91 27.22
C ASN A 17 3.27 9.16 28.47
N PRO A 18 3.53 8.48 29.60
CA PRO A 18 2.62 8.48 30.76
C PRO A 18 2.51 9.80 31.52
N LYS A 19 3.30 10.83 31.14
CA LYS A 19 3.27 12.16 31.74
C LYS A 19 2.40 13.15 30.98
N GLU A 20 1.94 12.79 29.78
CA GLU A 20 1.09 13.63 28.95
C GLU A 20 -0.35 13.64 29.47
N GLU A 21 -1.01 14.78 29.34
CA GLU A 21 -2.42 14.93 29.72
C GLU A 21 -3.34 14.25 28.69
N PRO A 22 -4.22 13.31 29.09
CA PRO A 22 -5.07 12.55 28.16
C PRO A 22 -5.92 13.42 27.24
N THR A 23 -6.51 14.50 27.76
CA THR A 23 -7.38 15.40 27.00
C THR A 23 -6.63 16.12 25.89
N LEU A 24 -5.39 16.56 26.15
CA LEU A 24 -4.54 17.21 25.14
C LEU A 24 -4.14 16.22 24.04
N VAL A 25 -3.88 14.96 24.40
CA VAL A 25 -3.57 13.90 23.42
C VAL A 25 -4.79 13.59 22.54
N GLU A 26 -5.97 13.49 23.13
CA GLU A 26 -7.24 13.29 22.42
C GLU A 26 -7.51 14.42 21.42
N GLU A 27 -7.32 15.67 21.83
CA GLU A 27 -7.47 16.84 20.95
C GLU A 27 -6.50 16.78 19.76
N ARG A 28 -5.21 16.49 20.02
CA ARG A 28 -4.18 16.38 18.97
C ARG A 28 -4.47 15.27 17.98
N ILE A 29 -4.89 14.10 18.46
CA ILE A 29 -5.21 12.95 17.60
C ILE A 29 -6.52 13.20 16.83
N SER A 30 -7.48 13.89 17.44
CA SER A 30 -8.72 14.29 16.76
C SER A 30 -8.47 15.30 15.64
N ALA A 31 -7.43 16.13 15.77
CA ALA A 31 -7.00 17.06 14.73
C ALA A 31 -6.26 16.39 13.55
N VAL A 32 -5.90 15.11 13.65
CA VAL A 32 -5.30 14.38 12.52
C VAL A 32 -6.32 14.28 11.38
N PRO A 33 -5.99 14.80 10.18
CA PRO A 33 -6.90 14.81 9.05
C PRO A 33 -7.20 13.38 8.60
N VAL A 34 -8.43 13.18 8.14
CA VAL A 34 -8.92 11.92 7.60
C VAL A 34 -9.34 12.18 6.17
N TRP A 35 -8.69 11.51 5.24
CA TRP A 35 -9.01 11.62 3.82
C TRP A 35 -9.81 10.40 3.39
N ASN A 36 -11.00 10.65 2.85
CA ASN A 36 -11.77 9.63 2.15
C ASN A 36 -11.39 9.72 0.68
N LEU A 37 -10.55 8.79 0.24
CA LEU A 37 -10.12 8.68 -1.16
C LEU A 37 -11.14 7.87 -1.94
N GLU A 38 -11.62 8.44 -3.04
CA GLU A 38 -12.44 7.73 -4.02
C GLU A 38 -11.50 6.89 -4.87
N VAL A 39 -11.36 5.62 -4.52
CA VAL A 39 -10.53 4.63 -5.23
C VAL A 39 -11.42 3.70 -6.05
N PRO A 40 -10.88 2.92 -7.01
CA PRO A 40 -11.66 1.94 -7.74
C PRO A 40 -12.37 1.00 -6.76
N GLN A 41 -13.67 0.81 -6.94
CA GLN A 41 -14.50 -0.06 -6.11
C GLN A 41 -14.62 -1.42 -6.76
N GLN A 42 -14.76 -2.46 -5.94
CA GLN A 42 -15.05 -3.81 -6.44
C GLN A 42 -16.52 -3.94 -6.82
N ASP A 43 -16.80 -4.67 -7.89
CA ASP A 43 -18.16 -5.02 -8.30
C ASP A 43 -18.58 -6.43 -7.85
N ASN A 44 -17.66 -7.18 -7.23
CA ASN A 44 -17.88 -8.53 -6.74
C ASN A 44 -17.62 -8.66 -5.22
N GLY A 45 -17.99 -9.81 -4.66
CA GLY A 45 -17.91 -10.06 -3.21
C GLY A 45 -16.63 -10.75 -2.73
N PHE A 46 -15.62 -10.95 -3.58
CA PHE A 46 -14.48 -11.84 -3.28
C PHE A 46 -13.10 -11.29 -3.68
N ASP A 47 -13.02 -10.09 -4.27
CA ASP A 47 -11.77 -9.44 -4.67
C ASP A 47 -11.25 -8.39 -3.68
N CYS A 48 -11.95 -8.12 -2.57
CA CYS A 48 -11.62 -6.98 -1.69
C CYS A 48 -10.18 -7.01 -1.16
N GLY A 49 -9.67 -8.21 -0.84
CA GLY A 49 -8.28 -8.40 -0.44
C GLY A 49 -7.29 -8.10 -1.55
N VAL A 50 -7.61 -8.45 -2.80
CA VAL A 50 -6.73 -8.20 -3.96
C VAL A 50 -6.72 -6.72 -4.32
N PHE A 51 -7.87 -6.04 -4.26
CA PHE A 51 -7.96 -4.56 -4.39
C PHE A 51 -7.09 -3.87 -3.34
N MET A 52 -7.18 -4.31 -2.08
CA MET A 52 -6.38 -3.74 -0.99
C MET A 52 -4.88 -3.93 -1.23
N LEU A 53 -4.44 -5.14 -1.59
CA LEU A 53 -3.03 -5.42 -1.87
C LEU A 53 -2.51 -4.59 -3.05
N HIS A 54 -3.29 -4.51 -4.13
CA HIS A 54 -2.93 -3.73 -5.30
C HIS A 54 -2.86 -2.22 -4.98
N PHE A 55 -3.80 -1.69 -4.21
CA PHE A 55 -3.76 -0.29 -3.76
C PHE A 55 -2.53 0.01 -2.90
N ILE A 56 -2.20 -0.86 -1.93
CA ILE A 56 -1.00 -0.71 -1.09
C ILE A 56 0.27 -0.70 -1.95
N GLU A 57 0.33 -1.57 -2.97
CA GLU A 57 1.45 -1.60 -3.89
C GLU A 57 1.59 -0.30 -4.68
N LEU A 58 0.49 0.22 -5.24
CA LEU A 58 0.52 1.51 -5.94
C LEU A 58 0.90 2.66 -5.00
N TRP A 59 0.46 2.59 -3.75
CA TRP A 59 0.79 3.56 -2.71
C TRP A 59 2.30 3.64 -2.47
N PHE A 60 2.96 2.50 -2.21
CA PHE A 60 4.38 2.46 -1.85
C PHE A 60 5.33 2.39 -3.06
N LEU A 61 4.99 1.60 -4.07
CA LEU A 61 5.86 1.29 -5.20
C LEU A 61 5.48 2.05 -6.48
N GLY A 62 4.19 2.37 -6.65
CA GLY A 62 3.67 3.08 -7.83
C GLY A 62 3.88 4.60 -7.82
N GLY A 63 4.53 5.14 -6.79
CA GLY A 63 4.77 6.57 -6.64
C GLY A 63 3.52 7.39 -6.30
N PHE A 64 2.41 6.74 -5.96
CA PHE A 64 1.15 7.40 -5.67
C PHE A 64 1.23 8.23 -4.38
N MET A 65 1.89 7.71 -3.34
CA MET A 65 2.12 8.44 -2.09
C MET A 65 2.84 9.77 -2.32
N GLN A 66 3.89 9.78 -3.14
CA GLN A 66 4.64 11.01 -3.44
C GLN A 66 3.76 12.04 -4.17
N LYS A 67 2.93 11.58 -5.13
CA LYS A 67 1.99 12.45 -5.86
C LYS A 67 0.92 13.02 -4.93
N PHE A 68 0.37 12.19 -4.05
CA PHE A 68 -0.62 12.58 -3.06
C PHE A 68 -0.09 13.66 -2.11
N ILE A 69 1.14 13.50 -1.60
CA ILE A 69 1.78 14.47 -0.69
C ILE A 69 2.13 15.78 -1.42
N SER A 70 2.59 15.69 -2.67
CA SER A 70 3.10 16.87 -3.41
C SER A 70 2.00 17.80 -3.91
N ALA A 71 0.81 17.26 -4.21
CA ALA A 71 -0.33 18.04 -4.69
C ALA A 71 -1.65 17.32 -4.35
N PRO A 72 -2.25 17.55 -3.16
CA PRO A 72 -3.46 16.86 -2.71
C PRO A 72 -4.75 17.29 -3.46
N MET A 73 -4.66 17.71 -4.72
CA MET A 73 -5.73 18.42 -5.43
C MET A 73 -6.88 17.56 -5.96
N SER A 74 -6.78 16.23 -5.90
CA SER A 74 -7.93 15.35 -6.20
C SER A 74 -8.03 14.26 -5.15
N LEU A 75 -9.25 14.04 -4.65
CA LEU A 75 -9.60 12.83 -3.90
C LEU A 75 -10.19 11.75 -4.84
N ASP A 76 -10.46 12.10 -6.10
CA ASP A 76 -10.94 11.17 -7.13
C ASP A 76 -9.79 10.47 -7.83
N HIS A 77 -9.68 9.18 -7.55
CA HIS A 77 -8.70 8.25 -8.08
C HIS A 77 -9.38 6.96 -8.55
N ARG A 78 -10.66 7.01 -8.95
CA ARG A 78 -11.39 5.83 -9.45
C ARG A 78 -10.81 5.24 -10.74
N SER A 79 -9.93 5.97 -11.41
CA SER A 79 -9.16 5.51 -12.57
C SER A 79 -7.74 5.04 -12.22
N LEU A 80 -7.42 4.86 -10.94
CA LEU A 80 -6.07 4.48 -10.49
C LEU A 80 -5.66 3.10 -11.02
N PHE A 81 -6.60 2.18 -11.12
CA PHE A 81 -6.47 0.86 -11.72
C PHE A 81 -7.86 0.34 -12.13
N THR A 82 -7.88 -0.73 -12.91
CA THR A 82 -9.07 -1.35 -13.50
C THR A 82 -9.37 -2.71 -12.86
N ALA A 83 -10.55 -3.27 -13.14
CA ALA A 83 -10.88 -4.64 -12.72
C ALA A 83 -9.95 -5.69 -13.36
N ASP A 84 -9.48 -5.46 -14.59
CA ASP A 84 -8.56 -6.37 -15.28
C ASP A 84 -7.18 -6.40 -14.62
N ASP A 85 -6.73 -5.27 -14.04
CA ASP A 85 -5.51 -5.23 -13.23
C ASP A 85 -5.65 -6.15 -12.00
N ILE A 86 -6.84 -6.23 -11.42
CA ILE A 86 -7.13 -7.08 -10.26
C ILE A 86 -7.20 -8.56 -10.64
N VAL A 87 -7.79 -8.90 -11.78
CA VAL A 87 -7.76 -10.28 -12.31
C VAL A 87 -6.32 -10.71 -12.56
N SER A 88 -5.53 -9.85 -13.20
CA SER A 88 -4.11 -10.11 -13.47
C SER A 88 -3.30 -10.23 -12.18
N LYS A 89 -3.59 -9.36 -11.20
CA LYS A 89 -2.96 -9.39 -9.87
C LYS A 89 -3.25 -10.69 -9.14
N ARG A 90 -4.50 -11.15 -9.18
CA ARG A 90 -4.92 -12.42 -8.58
C ARG A 90 -4.16 -13.60 -9.18
N GLN A 91 -4.07 -13.66 -10.51
CA GLN A 91 -3.32 -14.70 -11.19
C GLN A 91 -1.83 -14.65 -10.80
N PHE A 92 -1.23 -13.46 -10.81
CA PHE A 92 0.15 -13.27 -10.36
C PHE A 92 0.38 -13.79 -8.94
N LEU A 93 -0.52 -13.50 -7.99
CA LEU A 93 -0.39 -13.96 -6.61
C LEU A 93 -0.47 -15.49 -6.51
N ILE A 94 -1.35 -16.12 -7.30
CA ILE A 94 -1.43 -17.59 -7.38
C ILE A 94 -0.10 -18.15 -7.89
N ASP A 95 0.40 -17.63 -9.01
CA ASP A 95 1.64 -18.11 -9.63
C ASP A 95 2.83 -17.93 -8.67
N LEU A 96 2.93 -16.77 -8.01
CA LEU A 96 3.96 -16.49 -7.02
C LEU A 96 3.91 -17.48 -5.84
N ILE A 97 2.72 -17.77 -5.31
CA ILE A 97 2.57 -18.73 -4.19
C ILE A 97 3.02 -20.12 -4.62
N LEU A 98 2.62 -20.58 -5.82
CA LEU A 98 3.00 -21.89 -6.34
C LEU A 98 4.51 -21.98 -6.59
N GLU A 99 5.11 -20.94 -7.16
CA GLU A 99 6.56 -20.86 -7.37
C GLU A 99 7.32 -20.90 -6.02
N LEU A 100 6.85 -20.15 -5.03
CA LEU A 100 7.45 -20.11 -3.70
C LEU A 100 7.33 -21.46 -2.99
N ASP A 101 6.19 -22.13 -3.10
CA ASP A 101 5.98 -23.45 -2.51
C ASP A 101 6.98 -24.48 -3.06
N VAL A 102 7.14 -24.55 -4.38
CA VAL A 102 8.14 -25.41 -5.03
C VAL A 102 9.55 -25.07 -4.55
N TRP A 103 9.88 -23.78 -4.49
CA TRP A 103 11.20 -23.35 -4.05
C TRP A 103 11.50 -23.73 -2.59
N LEU A 104 10.54 -23.54 -1.69
CA LEU A 104 10.67 -23.83 -0.26
C LEU A 104 10.81 -25.34 -0.01
N HIS A 105 10.10 -26.18 -0.76
CA HIS A 105 10.28 -27.63 -0.71
C HIS A 105 11.69 -28.06 -1.14
N GLN A 106 12.25 -27.39 -2.15
CA GLN A 106 13.62 -27.66 -2.63
C GLN A 106 14.71 -27.06 -1.72
N ASN A 107 14.37 -26.05 -0.91
CA ASN A 107 15.31 -25.27 -0.11
C ASN A 107 14.83 -25.12 1.35
N PRO A 108 14.68 -26.22 2.11
CA PRO A 108 14.15 -26.17 3.45
C PRO A 108 15.02 -25.31 4.38
N GLY A 109 14.37 -24.46 5.18
CA GLY A 109 15.03 -23.57 6.15
C GLY A 109 15.76 -22.37 5.55
N LYS A 110 15.66 -22.15 4.23
CA LYS A 110 16.23 -20.97 3.56
C LYS A 110 15.14 -19.95 3.24
N ALA A 111 15.52 -18.67 3.20
CA ALA A 111 14.65 -17.61 2.72
C ALA A 111 14.66 -17.54 1.18
N PRO A 112 13.50 -17.35 0.53
CA PRO A 112 13.44 -17.23 -0.92
C PRO A 112 14.20 -15.98 -1.40
N PRO A 113 14.87 -16.04 -2.58
CA PRO A 113 15.52 -14.89 -3.18
C PRO A 113 14.56 -13.71 -3.37
N SER A 114 15.05 -12.49 -3.13
CA SER A 114 14.27 -11.26 -3.37
C SER A 114 13.77 -11.13 -4.81
N ALA A 115 14.45 -11.77 -5.77
CA ALA A 115 14.08 -11.81 -7.18
C ALA A 115 12.68 -12.40 -7.44
N PHE A 116 12.17 -13.28 -6.57
CA PHE A 116 10.79 -13.78 -6.67
C PHE A 116 9.77 -12.64 -6.64
N PHE A 117 10.05 -11.63 -5.80
CA PHE A 117 9.17 -10.49 -5.57
C PHE A 117 9.42 -9.34 -6.55
N ALA A 118 10.56 -9.34 -7.24
CA ALA A 118 10.93 -8.31 -8.21
C ALA A 118 10.30 -8.49 -9.61
N LYS A 119 9.67 -9.63 -9.88
CA LYS A 119 9.01 -9.91 -11.17
C LYS A 119 7.79 -9.03 -11.45
N GLN A 120 7.34 -8.26 -10.46
CA GLN A 120 6.16 -7.42 -10.58
C GLN A 120 6.51 -6.11 -11.28
N GLN A 121 6.29 -6.05 -12.60
CA GLN A 121 6.18 -4.77 -13.28
C GLN A 121 4.81 -4.20 -12.96
N VAL A 122 4.77 -2.99 -12.42
CA VAL A 122 3.52 -2.25 -12.20
C VAL A 122 2.92 -1.93 -13.57
N SER A 123 2.11 -2.84 -14.10
CA SER A 123 1.26 -2.59 -15.26
C SER A 123 0.13 -1.68 -14.79
N GLY A 124 0.37 -0.38 -14.92
CA GLY A 124 -0.53 0.67 -14.43
C GLY A 124 0.18 2.01 -14.28
N GLY A 125 1.27 2.22 -15.04
CA GLY A 125 2.11 3.40 -14.94
C GLY A 125 1.29 4.67 -15.16
N ILE A 126 1.04 5.42 -14.08
CA ILE A 126 0.90 6.87 -14.21
C ILE A 126 2.23 7.34 -14.85
N PRO A 127 2.23 8.02 -16.01
CA PRO A 127 3.45 8.35 -16.73
C PRO A 127 4.43 9.07 -15.83
N SER A 128 5.54 8.42 -15.45
CA SER A 128 6.65 9.09 -14.79
C SER A 128 7.47 9.76 -15.89
N GLY A 129 7.10 10.98 -16.24
CA GLY A 129 7.97 11.87 -16.98
C GLY A 129 9.15 12.29 -16.10
N HIS A 130 10.19 11.44 -16.00
CA HIS A 130 11.58 11.88 -15.83
C HIS A 130 12.54 10.74 -16.15
N PRO A 131 13.57 10.99 -16.99
CA PRO A 131 14.54 9.98 -17.39
C PRO A 131 15.47 9.64 -16.22
N ALA A 132 15.82 8.36 -16.14
CA ALA A 132 16.87 7.85 -15.26
C ALA A 132 18.14 8.69 -15.41
N ARG A 133 18.62 9.27 -14.31
CA ARG A 133 19.99 9.76 -14.24
C ARG A 133 20.89 8.55 -14.06
N ASP A 134 21.64 8.25 -15.12
CA ASP A 134 22.91 7.52 -15.06
C ASP A 134 23.75 8.12 -13.93
N ILE A 135 24.10 7.28 -12.95
CA ILE A 135 25.20 7.57 -12.04
C ILE A 135 26.37 6.70 -12.52
N GLY A 136 27.02 7.20 -13.57
CA GLY A 136 28.37 6.80 -13.91
C GLY A 136 29.37 7.43 -12.94
N SER A 137 30.25 6.59 -12.42
CA SER A 137 31.68 6.83 -12.14
C SER A 137 32.08 8.13 -11.39
N LEU A 138 32.46 7.96 -10.13
CA LEU A 138 33.59 8.65 -9.51
C LEU A 138 34.47 7.64 -8.78
#